data_AF-A0A948MLZ6-F1
#
_entry.id   AF-A0A948MLZ6-F1
#
_cell.length_a   1.000
_cell.length_b   1.000
_cell.length_c   1.000
_cell.angle_alpha   90.00
_cell.angle_beta   90.00
_cell.angle_gamma   90.00
#
_symmetry.space_group_name_H-M   'P 1'
#
loop_
_entity.id
_entity.type
_entity.pdbx_description
1 polymer ?
#
loop_
_entity_poly.entity_id
_entity_poly.type
_entity_poly.pdbx_seq_one_letter_code
_entity_poly.pdbx_strand_id
1 'polypeptide(L)'
;MADSRTPLLDTVAIPKDMRGFDIDQLTQLAGELRWETIDAVSRTGGHLGAGLGVVELTVAIHHVFDTPDDRLIWDVGHQAYPHKILTGRRDRIRTLRQGGGLSGFTRRSESVYDPFGAAHSSTSISAGLGMAVARDLKGGNNNVI
;
A
#
# COMPACT_ATOMS: atom_id res chain seq x y z
N MET A 1 1.96 29.00 -10.06
CA MET A 1 1.51 27.83 -9.27
C MET A 1 2.78 27.10 -8.89
N ALA A 2 3.01 26.80 -7.62
CA ALA A 2 4.25 26.13 -7.23
C ALA A 2 4.27 24.73 -7.87
N ASP A 3 5.36 24.39 -8.56
CA ASP A 3 5.57 23.04 -9.09
C ASP A 3 5.46 22.03 -7.93
N SER A 4 4.64 21.01 -8.10
CA SER A 4 4.52 19.94 -7.11
C SER A 4 5.85 19.21 -6.98
N ARG A 5 6.18 18.79 -5.76
CA ARG A 5 7.37 17.92 -5.51
C ARG A 5 7.14 16.49 -5.97
N THR A 6 5.90 16.11 -6.23
CA THR A 6 5.49 14.75 -6.59
C THR A 6 4.49 14.76 -7.75
N PRO A 7 4.84 15.34 -8.91
CA PRO A 7 3.90 15.58 -9.99
C PRO A 7 3.29 14.29 -10.56
N LEU A 8 4.01 13.16 -10.57
CA LEU A 8 3.47 11.89 -11.08
C LEU A 8 2.57 11.21 -10.03
N LEU A 9 2.99 11.18 -8.77
CA LEU A 9 2.17 10.64 -7.67
C LEU A 9 0.87 11.44 -7.49
N ASP A 10 0.85 12.73 -7.84
CA ASP A 10 -0.38 13.55 -7.83
C ASP A 10 -1.44 13.04 -8.82
N THR A 11 -1.03 12.28 -9.84
CA THR A 11 -1.93 11.64 -10.80
C THR A 11 -2.42 10.26 -10.38
N VAL A 12 -1.89 9.72 -9.27
CA VAL A 12 -2.21 8.36 -8.78
C VAL A 12 -3.10 8.46 -7.54
N ALA A 13 -4.41 8.25 -7.73
CA ALA A 13 -5.35 8.12 -6.63
C ALA A 13 -5.44 6.67 -6.14
N ILE A 14 -5.39 5.71 -7.07
CA ILE A 14 -5.50 4.27 -6.80
C ILE A 14 -4.55 3.46 -7.70
N PRO A 15 -4.28 2.17 -7.41
CA PRO A 15 -3.42 1.33 -8.23
C PRO A 15 -3.82 1.19 -9.70
N LYS A 16 -5.10 1.43 -10.03
CA LYS A 16 -5.56 1.41 -11.42
C LYS A 16 -4.87 2.48 -12.28
N ASP A 17 -4.54 3.63 -11.69
CA ASP A 17 -3.99 4.79 -12.40
C ASP A 17 -2.55 4.54 -12.88
N MET A 18 -1.85 3.57 -12.31
CA MET A 18 -0.47 3.22 -12.68
C MET A 18 -0.36 2.08 -13.71
N ARG A 19 -1.46 1.46 -14.16
CA ARG A 19 -1.43 0.29 -15.06
C ARG A 19 -0.75 0.55 -16.41
N GLY A 20 -0.83 1.78 -16.90
CA GLY A 20 -0.22 2.19 -18.17
C GLY A 20 1.19 2.76 -18.04
N PHE A 21 1.76 2.79 -16.83
CA PHE A 21 3.07 3.40 -16.62
C PHE A 21 4.18 2.52 -17.19
N ASP A 22 5.14 3.14 -17.86
CA ASP A 22 6.38 2.49 -18.25
C ASP A 22 7.38 2.41 -17.08
N ILE A 23 8.53 1.76 -17.30
CA ILE A 23 9.54 1.54 -16.26
C ILE A 23 10.12 2.86 -15.71
N ASP A 24 10.29 3.87 -16.57
CA ASP A 24 10.84 5.16 -16.17
C ASP A 24 9.83 5.91 -15.27
N GLN A 25 8.55 5.87 -15.64
CA GLN A 25 7.45 6.40 -14.83
C GLN A 25 7.33 5.65 -13.50
N LEU A 26 7.48 4.32 -13.48
CA LEU A 26 7.45 3.56 -12.21
C LEU A 26 8.62 3.91 -11.30
N THR A 27 9.80 4.15 -11.88
CA THR A 27 11.00 4.57 -11.15
C THR A 27 10.81 5.97 -10.57
N GLN A 28 10.27 6.90 -11.35
CA GLN A 28 9.89 8.23 -10.87
C GLN A 28 8.84 8.14 -9.75
N LEU A 29 7.79 7.34 -9.94
CA LEU A 29 6.73 7.14 -8.95
C LEU A 29 7.29 6.61 -7.63
N ALA A 30 8.23 5.65 -7.67
CA ALA A 30 8.91 5.15 -6.48
C ALA A 30 9.71 6.26 -5.76
N GLY A 31 10.41 7.12 -6.51
CA GLY A 31 11.12 8.28 -5.96
C GLY A 31 10.17 9.26 -5.25
N GLU A 32 9.05 9.60 -5.88
CA GLU A 32 8.04 10.52 -5.33
C GLU A 32 7.30 9.92 -4.14
N LEU A 33 6.95 8.63 -4.21
CA LEU A 33 6.32 7.89 -3.11
C LEU A 33 7.24 7.79 -1.89
N ARG A 34 8.54 7.61 -2.10
CA ARG A 34 9.55 7.68 -1.05
C ARG A 34 9.56 9.05 -0.39
N TRP A 35 9.58 10.12 -1.18
CA TRP A 35 9.54 11.48 -0.67
C TRP A 35 8.28 11.71 0.19
N GLU A 36 7.12 11.32 -0.32
CA GLU A 36 5.83 11.46 0.35
C GLU A 36 5.77 10.68 1.68
N THR A 37 6.34 9.47 1.69
CA THR A 37 6.44 8.63 2.89
C THR A 37 7.32 9.31 3.96
N ILE A 38 8.46 9.89 3.57
CA ILE A 38 9.34 10.62 4.48
C ILE A 38 8.64 11.86 5.03
N ASP A 39 8.03 12.69 4.18
CA ASP A 39 7.31 13.90 4.62
C ASP A 39 6.18 13.55 5.59
N ALA A 40 5.36 12.54 5.28
CA ALA A 40 4.26 12.11 6.14
C ALA A 40 4.76 11.67 7.53
N VAL A 41 5.74 10.76 7.56
CA VAL A 41 6.25 10.19 8.81
C VAL A 41 7.04 11.21 9.63
N SER A 42 7.68 12.20 8.99
CA SER A 42 8.36 13.29 9.70
C SER A 42 7.42 14.11 10.60
N ARG A 43 6.11 14.13 10.27
CA ARG A 43 5.08 14.87 11.02
C ARG A 43 4.42 14.03 12.11
N THR A 44 4.17 12.75 11.83
CA THR A 44 3.40 11.87 12.74
C THR A 44 4.28 10.95 13.59
N GLY A 45 5.56 10.80 13.25
CA GLY A 45 6.37 9.66 13.68
C GLY A 45 5.87 8.34 13.09
N GLY A 46 6.50 7.22 13.49
CA GLY A 46 6.11 5.87 13.05
C GLY A 46 7.26 5.06 12.45
N HIS A 47 6.91 3.98 11.75
CA HIS A 47 7.88 2.99 11.25
C HIS A 47 8.52 3.42 9.92
N LEU A 48 9.38 4.45 9.97
CA LEU A 48 10.00 5.01 8.77
C LEU A 48 10.84 3.98 8.00
N GLY A 49 11.82 3.36 8.67
CA GLY A 49 12.78 2.47 8.01
C GLY A 49 12.13 1.27 7.31
N ALA A 50 11.11 0.68 7.94
CA ALA A 50 10.37 -0.45 7.36
C ALA A 50 9.62 -0.05 6.09
N GLY A 51 8.96 1.11 6.08
CA GLY A 51 8.26 1.61 4.90
C GLY A 51 9.19 1.97 3.74
N LEU A 52 10.35 2.57 4.02
CA LEU A 52 11.31 2.95 2.98
C LEU A 52 11.93 1.75 2.25
N GLY A 53 12.06 0.61 2.94
CA GLY A 53 12.61 -0.62 2.37
C GLY A 53 11.69 -1.35 1.38
N VAL A 54 10.41 -0.96 1.28
CA VAL A 54 9.42 -1.64 0.44
C VAL A 54 8.76 -0.71 -0.58
N VAL A 55 9.29 0.49 -0.82
CA VAL A 55 8.70 1.47 -1.75
C VAL A 55 8.60 0.88 -3.17
N GLU A 56 9.71 0.41 -3.73
CA GLU A 56 9.76 -0.18 -5.07
C GLU A 56 8.91 -1.44 -5.15
N LEU A 57 8.98 -2.29 -4.13
CA LEU A 57 8.17 -3.50 -4.04
C LEU A 57 6.67 -3.17 -4.08
N THR A 58 6.26 -2.14 -3.34
CA THR A 58 4.86 -1.70 -3.29
C THR A 58 4.40 -1.20 -4.65
N VAL A 59 5.22 -0.38 -5.33
CA VAL A 59 4.93 0.10 -6.69
C VAL A 59 4.81 -1.07 -7.66
N ALA A 60 5.78 -1.98 -7.65
CA ALA A 60 5.80 -3.13 -8.55
C ALA A 60 4.59 -4.05 -8.34
N ILE A 61 4.26 -4.39 -7.08
CA ILE A 61 3.10 -5.22 -6.78
C ILE A 61 1.81 -4.55 -7.26
N HIS A 62 1.61 -3.27 -6.96
CA HIS A 62 0.39 -2.57 -7.37
C HIS A 62 0.31 -2.33 -8.88
N HIS A 63 1.44 -2.23 -9.58
CA HIS A 63 1.49 -2.12 -11.03
C HIS A 63 1.22 -3.45 -11.74
N VAL A 64 1.65 -4.59 -11.16
CA VAL A 64 1.48 -5.92 -11.76
C VAL A 64 0.15 -6.58 -11.39
N PHE A 65 -0.25 -6.52 -10.11
CA PHE A 65 -1.43 -7.25 -9.59
C PHE A 65 -2.67 -6.38 -9.51
N ASP A 66 -3.84 -6.98 -9.74
CA ASP A 66 -5.12 -6.30 -9.79
C ASP A 66 -5.81 -6.10 -8.44
N THR A 67 -5.14 -5.40 -7.52
CA THR A 67 -5.72 -5.06 -6.22
C THR A 67 -6.87 -4.05 -6.39
N PRO A 68 -8.02 -4.21 -5.70
CA PRO A 68 -8.24 -5.10 -4.55
C PRO A 68 -8.83 -6.48 -4.88
N ASP A 69 -9.03 -6.82 -6.17
CA ASP A 69 -9.52 -8.14 -6.58
C ASP A 69 -8.48 -9.21 -6.26
N ASP A 70 -7.22 -8.94 -6.63
CA ASP A 70 -6.05 -9.62 -6.09
C ASP A 70 -5.83 -9.22 -4.62
N ARG A 71 -5.49 -10.21 -3.79
CA ARG A 71 -5.36 -10.06 -2.34
C ARG A 71 -3.90 -9.92 -1.95
N LEU A 72 -3.47 -8.69 -1.70
CA LEU A 72 -2.14 -8.40 -1.13
C LEU A 72 -2.19 -8.39 0.41
N ILE A 73 -1.34 -9.19 1.04
CA ILE A 73 -1.25 -9.30 2.50
C ILE A 73 0.13 -8.85 2.97
N TRP A 74 0.16 -7.78 3.78
CA TRP A 74 1.38 -7.35 4.47
C TRP A 74 1.47 -8.00 5.85
N ASP A 75 2.49 -8.82 6.10
CA ASP A 75 2.77 -9.34 7.45
C ASP A 75 3.19 -8.21 8.39
N VAL A 76 2.68 -8.21 9.62
CA VAL A 76 2.74 -7.09 10.59
C VAL A 76 2.07 -5.80 10.09
N GLY A 77 2.33 -5.34 8.87
CA GLY A 77 1.72 -4.16 8.25
C GLY A 77 2.42 -2.83 8.56
N HIS A 78 3.46 -2.82 9.40
CA HIS A 78 4.20 -1.59 9.76
C HIS A 78 4.98 -0.96 8.61
N GLN A 79 5.29 -1.74 7.58
CA GLN A 79 5.94 -1.33 6.34
C GLN A 79 4.95 -0.78 5.29
N ALA A 80 3.63 -0.86 5.53
CA ALA A 80 2.61 -0.62 4.52
C ALA A 80 2.24 0.87 4.31
N TYR A 81 3.09 1.83 4.71
CA TYR A 81 2.79 3.26 4.48
C TYR A 81 2.77 3.64 3.00
N PRO A 82 3.75 3.21 2.17
CA PRO A 82 3.68 3.42 0.72
C PRO A 82 2.41 2.79 0.13
N HIS A 83 2.02 1.62 0.62
CA HIS A 83 0.80 0.93 0.20
C HIS A 83 -0.44 1.79 0.51
N LYS A 84 -0.56 2.35 1.72
CA LYS A 84 -1.67 3.23 2.08
C LYS A 84 -1.73 4.47 1.17
N ILE A 85 -0.58 5.09 0.88
CA ILE A 85 -0.51 6.26 -0.01
C ILE A 85 -1.06 5.92 -1.40
N LEU A 86 -0.62 4.82 -2.00
CA LEU A 86 -1.03 4.39 -3.36
C LEU A 86 -2.45 3.84 -3.45
N THR A 87 -3.16 3.67 -2.34
CA THR A 87 -4.48 3.03 -2.28
C THR A 87 -5.53 3.98 -1.71
N GLY A 88 -5.52 5.22 -2.18
CA GLY A 88 -6.55 6.22 -1.92
C GLY A 88 -6.51 6.86 -0.54
N ARG A 89 -5.40 6.77 0.20
CA ARG A 89 -5.28 7.33 1.56
C ARG A 89 -4.17 8.36 1.70
N ARG A 90 -3.66 8.89 0.58
CA ARG A 90 -2.58 9.87 0.54
C ARG A 90 -2.92 11.17 1.29
N ASP A 91 -4.13 11.69 1.13
CA ASP A 91 -4.63 12.88 1.82
C ASP A 91 -4.67 12.71 3.35
N ARG A 92 -5.00 11.50 3.80
CA ARG A 92 -5.11 11.16 5.23
C ARG A 92 -3.81 10.65 5.86
N ILE A 93 -2.74 10.44 5.09
CA ILE A 93 -1.52 9.79 5.59
C ILE A 93 -0.85 10.57 6.74
N ARG A 94 -1.05 11.89 6.81
CA ARG A 94 -0.57 12.75 7.93
C ARG A 94 -1.38 12.56 9.23
N THR A 95 -2.35 11.66 9.25
CA THR A 95 -3.10 11.27 10.46
C THR A 95 -2.66 9.91 11.01
N LEU A 96 -1.63 9.30 10.43
CA LEU A 96 -1.11 8.00 10.86
C LEU A 96 -0.88 7.96 12.39
N ARG A 97 -1.40 6.91 13.02
CA ARG A 97 -1.27 6.60 14.45
C ARG A 97 -1.88 7.65 15.39
N GLN A 98 -2.65 8.60 14.87
CA GLN A 98 -3.39 9.57 15.68
C GLN A 98 -4.79 9.05 16.00
N GLY A 99 -5.39 9.54 17.10
CA GLY A 99 -6.78 9.26 17.43
C GLY A 99 -7.71 9.69 16.29
N GLY A 100 -8.58 8.78 15.81
CA GLY A 100 -9.46 9.03 14.66
C GLY A 100 -8.76 9.04 13.29
N GLY A 101 -7.43 8.89 13.26
CA GLY A 101 -6.61 8.84 12.05
C GLY A 101 -6.43 7.44 11.48
N LEU A 102 -5.48 7.32 10.53
CA LEU A 102 -5.13 6.03 9.94
C LEU A 102 -4.38 5.13 10.93
N SER A 103 -4.66 3.84 10.86
CA SER A 103 -3.91 2.80 11.58
C SER A 103 -2.44 2.79 11.14
N GLY A 104 -1.54 2.50 12.07
CA GLY A 104 -0.12 2.25 11.77
C GLY A 104 0.14 0.92 11.05
N PHE A 105 -0.89 0.12 10.83
CA PHE A 105 -0.87 -1.20 10.17
C PHE A 105 -2.02 -1.31 9.16
N THR A 106 -2.04 -2.35 8.33
CA THR A 106 -3.22 -2.64 7.50
C THR A 106 -4.44 -2.94 8.38
N ARG A 107 -5.61 -2.45 7.98
CA ARG A 107 -6.85 -2.60 8.73
C ARG A 107 -8.03 -2.78 7.78
N ARG A 108 -8.70 -3.93 7.87
CA ARG A 108 -9.84 -4.32 7.01
C ARG A 108 -10.97 -3.29 6.95
N SER A 109 -11.29 -2.66 8.09
CA SER A 109 -12.33 -1.64 8.16
C SER A 109 -11.89 -0.27 7.64
N GLU A 110 -10.60 -0.08 7.34
CA GLU A 110 -10.04 1.19 6.86
C GLU A 110 -9.99 1.25 5.33
N SER A 111 -9.78 0.12 4.66
CA SER A 111 -9.66 0.07 3.20
C SER A 111 -9.97 -1.30 2.62
N VAL A 112 -10.56 -1.33 1.42
CA VAL A 112 -10.74 -2.54 0.61
C VAL A 112 -9.41 -3.15 0.15
N TYR A 113 -8.32 -2.36 0.16
CA TYR A 113 -6.97 -2.80 -0.17
C TYR A 113 -6.24 -3.48 1.00
N ASP A 114 -6.87 -3.55 2.18
CA ASP A 114 -6.32 -4.18 3.39
C ASP A 114 -7.11 -5.47 3.70
N PRO A 115 -7.01 -6.54 2.89
CA PRO A 115 -7.86 -7.73 3.03
C PRO A 115 -7.66 -8.46 4.37
N PHE A 116 -6.49 -8.27 4.98
CA PHE A 116 -6.13 -8.79 6.29
C PHE A 116 -5.49 -7.70 7.14
N GLY A 117 -5.89 -7.64 8.42
CA GLY A 117 -5.26 -6.76 9.41
C GLY A 117 -4.35 -7.58 10.29
N ALA A 118 -3.07 -7.22 10.33
CA ALA A 118 -2.06 -7.82 11.19
C ALA A 118 -1.34 -6.73 12.00
N ALA A 119 -0.78 -7.12 13.13
CA ALA A 119 0.14 -6.33 13.94
C ALA A 119 1.12 -7.27 14.66
N HIS A 120 0.63 -8.46 15.04
CA HIS A 120 1.50 -9.61 15.30
C HIS A 120 2.05 -10.19 14.00
N SER A 121 3.31 -10.62 14.04
CA SER A 121 4.01 -11.21 12.91
C SER A 121 3.57 -12.63 12.62
N SER A 122 3.98 -13.13 11.46
CA SER A 122 3.89 -14.53 11.05
C SER A 122 2.46 -15.03 10.84
N THR A 123 1.54 -14.10 10.54
CA THR A 123 0.10 -14.40 10.35
C THR A 123 -0.33 -14.34 8.88
N SER A 124 0.46 -13.67 8.03
CA SER A 124 0.17 -13.45 6.60
C SER A 124 0.02 -14.76 5.81
N ILE A 125 0.95 -15.70 5.97
CA ILE A 125 0.97 -16.95 5.18
C ILE A 125 -0.27 -17.80 5.48
N SER A 126 -0.63 -17.96 6.75
CA SER A 126 -1.83 -18.70 7.15
C SER A 126 -3.11 -18.02 6.66
N ALA A 127 -3.17 -16.68 6.74
CA ALA A 127 -4.30 -15.92 6.19
C ALA A 127 -4.39 -16.06 4.67
N GLY A 128 -3.26 -15.96 3.97
CA GLY A 128 -3.16 -16.11 2.52
C GLY A 128 -3.58 -17.50 2.06
N LEU A 129 -3.16 -18.56 2.75
CA LEU A 129 -3.62 -19.92 2.47
C LEU A 129 -5.15 -20.03 2.58
N GLY A 130 -5.73 -19.48 3.66
CA GLY A 130 -7.19 -19.46 3.82
C GLY A 130 -7.90 -18.71 2.70
N MET A 131 -7.37 -17.57 2.27
CA MET A 131 -7.92 -16.79 1.14
C MET A 131 -7.81 -17.53 -0.18
N ALA A 132 -6.68 -18.20 -0.45
CA ALA A 132 -6.45 -18.98 -1.66
C ALA A 132 -7.41 -20.18 -1.75
N VAL A 133 -7.55 -20.96 -0.66
CA VAL A 133 -8.49 -22.07 -0.60
C VAL A 133 -9.93 -21.59 -0.80
N ALA A 134 -10.31 -20.48 -0.15
CA ALA A 134 -11.65 -19.92 -0.29
C ALA A 134 -11.94 -19.43 -1.72
N ARG A 135 -10.94 -18.87 -2.42
CA ARG A 135 -11.03 -18.52 -3.84
C ARG A 135 -11.27 -19.77 -4.68
N ASP A 136 -10.47 -20.82 -4.50
CA ASP A 136 -10.54 -22.05 -5.32
C ASP A 136 -11.90 -22.72 -5.18
N LEU A 137 -12.43 -22.79 -3.95
CA LEU A 137 -13.78 -23.32 -3.67
C LEU A 137 -14.91 -22.49 -4.33
N LYS A 138 -14.67 -21.21 -4.60
CA LYS A 138 -15.60 -20.32 -5.30
C LYS A 138 -15.39 -20.30 -6.82
N GLY A 139 -14.41 -21.04 -7.34
CA GLY A 139 -14.05 -21.02 -8.77
C GLY A 139 -13.41 -19.70 -9.23
N GLY A 140 -12.85 -18.90 -8.31
CA GLY A 140 -12.16 -17.66 -8.64
C GLY A 140 -10.74 -17.89 -9.16
N ASN A 141 -10.18 -16.88 -9.83
CA ASN A 141 -8.83 -16.93 -10.41
C ASN A 141 -7.95 -15.74 -9.99
N ASN A 142 -8.37 -14.94 -9.00
CA ASN A 142 -7.58 -13.83 -8.49
C ASN A 142 -6.32 -14.33 -7.75
N ASN A 143 -5.28 -13.52 -7.75
CA ASN A 143 -4.05 -13.78 -7.03
C ASN A 143 -4.22 -13.56 -5.53
N VAL A 144 -3.43 -14.28 -4.74
CA VAL A 144 -3.21 -14.03 -3.32
C VAL A 144 -1.70 -13.90 -3.15
N ILE A 145 -1.26 -12.72 -2.75
CA ILE A 145 0.14 -12.28 -2.67
C ILE A 145 0.50 -12.00 -1.22
#